data_AF-A0A6G9FN59-F1
#
_entry.id   AF-A0A6G9FN59-F1
#
_cell.length_a   1.000
_cell.length_b   1.000
_cell.length_c   1.000
_cell.angle_alpha   90.00
_cell.angle_beta   90.00
_cell.angle_gamma   90.00
#
_symmetry.space_group_name_H-M   'P 1'
#
loop_
_entity.id
_entity.type
_entity.pdbx_description
1 polymer ?
#
loop_
_entity_poly.entity_id
_entity_poly.type
_entity_poly.pdbx_seq_one_letter_code
_entity_poly.pdbx_strand_id
1 'polypeptide(L)' 'MGVRFGVIAESEQECAAGLAMLAALRALGFDILVTQQPVQLVGDRWMARATPTAPAEDEGRT' A
#
# COMPACT_ATOMS: atom_id res chain seq x y z
N MET A 1 16.73 -1.87 2.54
CA MET A 1 15.87 -1.78 1.34
C MET A 1 14.45 -2.16 1.78
N GLY A 2 13.53 -1.19 1.87
CA GLY A 2 12.19 -1.42 2.43
C GLY A 2 11.25 -2.12 1.44
N VAL A 3 10.32 -2.93 1.95
CA VAL A 3 9.27 -3.57 1.14
C VAL A 3 8.32 -2.50 0.60
N ARG A 4 7.91 -2.61 -0.66
CA ARG A 4 6.95 -1.71 -1.31
C ARG A 4 5.92 -2.56 -2.05
N PHE A 5 4.65 -2.23 -1.87
CA PHE A 5 3.54 -2.85 -2.60
C PHE A 5 3.07 -1.93 -3.72
N GLY A 6 2.84 -2.51 -4.90
CA GLY A 6 2.20 -1.86 -6.03
C GLY A 6 0.94 -2.61 -6.40
N VAL A 7 -0.18 -1.90 -6.51
CA VAL A 7 -1.44 -2.44 -7.03
C VAL A 7 -1.60 -1.91 -8.44
N ILE A 8 -1.78 -2.79 -9.41
CA ILE A 8 -2.03 -2.45 -10.82
C ILE A 8 -3.34 -3.09 -11.23
N ALA A 9 -4.22 -2.34 -11.88
CA ALA A 9 -5.52 -2.82 -12.36
C ALA A 9 -5.93 -2.12 -13.67
N GLU A 10 -7.01 -2.61 -14.29
CA GLU A 10 -7.56 -2.05 -15.53
C GLU A 10 -8.59 -0.94 -15.27
N SER A 11 -8.98 -0.75 -14.01
CA SER A 11 -9.88 0.32 -13.58
C SER A 11 -9.45 0.96 -12.26
N GLU A 12 -9.93 2.18 -12.02
CA GLU A 12 -9.73 2.88 -10.75
C GLU A 12 -10.30 2.08 -9.58
N GLN A 13 -11.50 1.52 -9.76
CA GLN A 13 -12.24 0.79 -8.72
C GLN A 13 -11.50 -0.48 -8.30
N GLU A 14 -10.98 -1.26 -9.24
CA GLU A 14 -10.18 -2.45 -8.94
C GLU A 14 -8.85 -2.08 -8.26
N CYS A 15 -8.24 -0.98 -8.68
CA CYS A 15 -7.02 -0.47 -8.05
C CYS A 15 -7.28 -0.06 -6.59
N ALA A 16 -8.37 0.66 -6.34
CA ALA A 16 -8.80 1.04 -5.01
C ALA A 16 -9.16 -0.19 -4.14
N ALA A 17 -9.81 -1.19 -4.71
CA ALA A 17 -10.13 -2.44 -4.01
C ALA A 17 -8.86 -3.20 -3.60
N GLY A 18 -7.86 -3.29 -4.48
CA GLY A 18 -6.55 -3.87 -4.15
C GLY A 18 -5.81 -3.09 -3.06
N LEU A 19 -5.90 -1.76 -3.08
CA LEU A 19 -5.33 -0.92 -2.02
C LEU A 19 -6.03 -1.15 -0.66
N ALA A 20 -7.36 -1.30 -0.66
CA ALA A 20 -8.13 -1.64 0.53
C ALA A 20 -7.77 -3.04 1.08
N MET A 21 -7.49 -4.01 0.21
CA MET A 21 -6.98 -5.33 0.62
C MET A 21 -5.62 -5.23 1.32
N LEU A 22 -4.73 -4.34 0.86
CA LEU A 22 -3.47 -4.10 1.57
C LEU A 22 -3.74 -3.51 2.97
N ALA A 23 -4.68 -2.60 3.12
CA ALA A 23 -5.04 -2.06 4.44
C ALA A 23 -5.53 -3.14 5.43
N ALA A 24 -6.08 -4.26 4.95
CA ALA A 24 -6.46 -5.39 5.80
C ALA A 24 -5.26 -6.07 6.49
N LEU A 25 -4.04 -5.88 5.99
CA LEU A 25 -2.81 -6.34 6.67
C LEU A 25 -2.63 -5.69 8.06
N ARG A 26 -3.32 -4.57 8.33
CA ARG A 26 -3.39 -3.98 9.67
C ARG A 26 -3.95 -4.93 10.72
N ALA A 27 -4.87 -5.81 10.34
CA ALA A 27 -5.39 -6.85 11.24
C ALA A 27 -4.31 -7.88 11.63
N LEU A 28 -3.23 -7.98 10.87
CA LEU A 28 -2.08 -8.85 11.13
C LEU A 28 -0.91 -8.10 11.80
N GLY A 29 -1.12 -6.86 12.23
CA GLY A 29 -0.10 -6.05 12.92
C GLY A 29 0.81 -5.23 12.00
N PHE A 30 0.50 -5.14 10.70
CA PHE A 30 1.24 -4.29 9.78
C PHE A 30 0.48 -3.00 9.49
N ASP A 31 1.02 -1.86 9.91
CA ASP A 31 0.47 -0.59 9.42
C ASP A 31 0.89 -0.38 7.97
N ILE A 32 -0.06 0.05 7.14
CA ILE A 32 0.18 0.28 5.71
C ILE A 32 0.04 1.78 5.44
N LEU A 33 1.13 2.41 5.05
CA LEU A 33 1.13 3.78 4.56
C LEU A 33 0.88 3.78 3.05
N VAL A 34 -0.23 4.38 2.64
CA VAL A 34 -0.47 4.66 1.22
C VAL A 34 0.46 5.79 0.77
N THR A 35 1.39 5.46 -0.11
CA THR A 35 2.36 6.42 -0.68
C THR A 35 1.86 7.05 -1.98
N GLN A 36 0.91 6.40 -2.66
CA GLN A 36 0.29 6.89 -3.88
C GLN A 36 -1.14 6.33 -3.96
N GLN A 37 -2.12 7.23 -4.01
CA GLN A 37 -3.52 6.89 -4.34
C GLN A 37 -3.62 6.32 -5.77
N PRO A 38 -4.70 5.61 -6.12
CA PRO A 38 -4.94 5.18 -7.49
C PRO A 38 -4.77 6.35 -8.47
N VAL A 39 -3.88 6.18 -9.43
CA VAL A 39 -3.66 7.15 -10.51
C VAL A 39 -3.62 6.41 -11.82
N GLN A 40 -4.21 7.00 -12.85
CA GLN A 40 -4.14 6.47 -14.21
C GLN A 40 -2.73 6.63 -14.76
N LEU A 41 -2.16 5.54 -15.25
CA LEU A 41 -0.93 5.51 -16.01
C LEU A 41 -1.23 5.70 -17.50
N VAL A 42 -0.19 5.88 -18.33
CA VAL A 42 -0.37 5.96 -19.78
C VAL A 42 -1.12 4.73 -20.29
N GLY A 43 -2.24 4.97 -21.00
CA GLY A 43 -3.20 3.95 -21.43
C GLY A 43 -4.37 3.81 -20.44
N ASP A 44 -4.85 2.58 -20.27
CA ASP A 44 -6.05 2.27 -19.48
C ASP A 44 -5.72 1.55 -18.16
N ARG A 45 -4.49 1.70 -17.66
CA ARG A 45 -4.05 1.03 -16.43
C ARG A 45 -4.00 2.00 -15.26
N TRP A 46 -4.39 1.52 -14.10
CA TRP A 46 -4.36 2.25 -12.84
C TRP A 46 -3.29 1.68 -11.92
N MET A 47 -2.64 2.55 -11.15
CA MET A 47 -1.64 2.15 -10.17
C MET A 47 -1.81 2.87 -8.83
N ALA A 48 -1.73 2.11 -7.74
CA ALA A 48 -1.57 2.62 -6.38
C ALA A 48 -0.31 2.03 -5.75
N ARG A 49 0.26 2.72 -4.76
CA ARG A 49 1.47 2.28 -4.06
C ARG A 49 1.32 2.44 -2.58
N ALA A 50 1.79 1.43 -1.84
CA ALA A 50 1.82 1.48 -0.40
C ALA A 50 3.11 0.87 0.15
N THR A 51 3.46 1.25 1.36
CA THR A 51 4.60 0.71 2.10
C THR A 51 4.11 0.20 3.45
N PRO A 52 4.48 -1.02 3.85
CA PRO A 52 4.30 -1.41 5.24
C PRO A 52 5.23 -0.56 6.09
N THR A 53 4.68 0.10 7.09
CA THR A 53 5.42 0.62 8.22
C THR A 53 5.43 -0.48 9.27
N ALA A 54 6.62 -0.88 9.73
CA ALA A 54 6.70 -1.74 10.89
C ALA A 54 5.89 -1.10 12.04
N PRO A 55 5.20 -1.87 12.90
CA PRO A 55 4.90 -1.35 14.22
C PRO A 55 6.23 -0.85 14.79
N ALA A 56 6.25 0.32 15.43
CA ALA A 56 7.47 0.85 16.04
C ALA A 56 8.07 -0.22 16.94
N GLU A 57 9.06 -0.96 16.44
CA GLU A 57 9.96 -1.71 17.30
C GLU A 57 10.69 -0.62 18.08
N ASP A 58 10.40 -0.61 19.38
CA ASP A 58 11.03 0.22 20.39
C ASP A 58 12.54 0.24 20.13
N GLU A 59 13.01 1.33 19.50
CA GLU A 59 14.41 1.56 19.21
C GLU A 59 15.04 1.86 20.56
N GLY A 60 15.56 0.81 21.20
CA GLY A 60 16.09 0.85 22.56
C GLY A 60 16.93 2.09 22.84
N ARG A 61 16.50 2.87 23.82
CA ARG A 61 17.34 3.87 24.51
C ARG A 61 16.82 4.12 25.92
N THR A 62 17.31 3.35 26.88
CA THR A 62 17.98 3.84 28.11
C THR A 62 18.73 2.69 28.77
#